data_AF-A0A7W0GEV3-F1
#
_entry.id   AF-A0A7W0GEV3-F1
#
_cell.length_a   1.000
_cell.length_b   1.000
_cell.length_c   1.000
_cell.angle_alpha   90.00
_cell.angle_beta   90.00
_cell.angle_gamma   90.00
#
_symmetry.space_group_name_H-M   'P 1'
#
loop_
_entity.id
_entity.type
_entity.pdbx_description
1 polymer ?
#
loop_
_entity_poly.entity_id
_entity_poly.type
_entity_poly.pdbx_seq_one_letter_code
_entity_poly.pdbx_strand_id
1 'polypeptide(L)'
;MAREPADEALPFDDEPAPEVAPEPAPRKRRSRRKAEGSTESRTRAASVDPAKERVRPIPEPVSLRGHGPARVLALCNQKGGVGKTTSTINLGAALAELGRRVLLVDFDPQGALSVGLGVYPHQLDLTVYNALMERRTTGEDVLLKTGVSGMDLLPSNIDLSAAEVQLVGEVAREQALARVLGPLLPRYDYVLIDCQPSLGLLTINALTAAHGVIVPLECEFFSLRGVALLLDTIEKVKERLNPELKVEGILATMYDARTLHAREVFSRVVDAFGDTVFQTVIARTVRFPETTVAGEPITSWAPQSPGAAAYRDLAREVLARAD
;
A
#
# COMPACT_ATOMS: atom_id res chain seq x y z
N MET A 1 -16.48 -40.91 -56.06
CA MET A 1 -15.75 -41.18 -54.81
C MET A 1 -15.94 -39.97 -53.93
N ALA A 2 -16.52 -39.97 -52.74
CA ALA A 2 -17.20 -40.95 -51.91
C ALA A 2 -18.25 -40.15 -51.09
N ARG A 3 -19.35 -40.81 -50.70
CA ARG A 3 -20.52 -40.22 -50.03
C ARG A 3 -20.22 -39.91 -48.55
N GLU A 4 -20.70 -38.77 -48.05
CA GLU A 4 -20.87 -38.49 -46.62
C GLU A 4 -22.10 -39.26 -46.07
N PRO A 5 -22.05 -39.80 -44.84
CA PRO A 5 -23.24 -40.30 -44.16
C PRO A 5 -23.89 -39.20 -43.30
N ALA A 6 -25.23 -39.18 -43.37
CA ALA A 6 -26.13 -38.36 -42.59
C ALA A 6 -26.20 -38.84 -41.13
N ASP A 7 -26.27 -37.89 -40.18
CA ASP A 7 -26.50 -38.14 -38.76
C ASP A 7 -28.01 -38.06 -38.47
N GLU A 8 -28.58 -39.17 -38.01
CA GLU A 8 -30.00 -39.33 -37.69
C GLU A 8 -30.33 -38.69 -36.34
N ALA A 9 -31.22 -37.70 -36.34
CA ALA A 9 -31.82 -37.15 -35.12
C ALA A 9 -32.91 -38.10 -34.60
N LEU A 10 -32.73 -38.63 -33.38
CA LEU A 10 -33.74 -39.39 -32.65
C LEU A 10 -34.74 -38.42 -31.96
N PRO A 11 -36.06 -38.71 -31.98
CA PRO A 11 -37.06 -37.91 -31.28
C PRO A 11 -37.06 -38.23 -29.77
N PHE A 12 -37.08 -37.19 -28.94
CA PHE A 12 -37.38 -37.31 -27.51
C PHE A 12 -38.90 -37.31 -27.32
N ASP A 13 -39.43 -38.39 -26.77
CA ASP A 13 -40.83 -38.54 -26.37
C ASP A 13 -41.16 -37.62 -25.18
N ASP A 14 -42.21 -36.81 -25.36
CA ASP A 14 -42.87 -35.99 -24.35
C ASP A 14 -43.88 -36.88 -23.57
N GLU A 15 -43.52 -37.35 -22.37
CA GLU A 15 -44.49 -37.89 -21.41
C GLU A 15 -44.76 -36.86 -20.28
N PRO A 16 -46.03 -36.51 -19.99
CA PRO A 16 -46.36 -35.57 -18.92
C PRO A 16 -46.18 -36.21 -17.54
N ALA A 17 -45.47 -35.51 -16.65
CA ALA A 17 -45.30 -35.90 -15.25
C ALA A 17 -46.64 -35.83 -14.47
N PRO A 18 -46.87 -36.72 -13.48
CA PRO A 18 -48.11 -36.78 -12.73
C PRO A 18 -48.28 -35.60 -11.76
N GLU A 19 -49.51 -35.12 -11.66
CA GLU A 19 -49.96 -33.98 -10.85
C GLU A 19 -49.92 -34.34 -9.34
N VAL A 20 -49.01 -33.69 -8.59
CA VAL A 20 -48.87 -33.88 -7.13
C VAL A 20 -49.69 -32.80 -6.40
N ALA A 21 -50.70 -33.23 -5.64
CA ALA A 21 -51.54 -32.35 -4.83
C ALA A 21 -50.74 -31.65 -3.70
N PRO A 22 -51.06 -30.39 -3.35
CA PRO A 22 -50.29 -29.64 -2.35
C PRO A 22 -50.57 -30.10 -0.91
N GLU A 23 -49.49 -30.30 -0.15
CA GLU A 23 -49.52 -30.54 1.31
C GLU A 23 -50.08 -29.33 2.09
N PRO A 24 -50.78 -29.55 3.22
CA PRO A 24 -51.34 -28.47 4.02
C PRO A 24 -50.25 -27.74 4.85
N ALA A 25 -50.33 -26.41 4.86
CA ALA A 25 -49.39 -25.53 5.56
C ALA A 25 -49.33 -25.78 7.08
N PRO A 26 -48.15 -25.64 7.73
CA PRO A 26 -48.02 -25.85 9.16
C PRO A 26 -48.64 -24.70 9.97
N ARG A 27 -49.47 -25.08 10.95
CA ARG A 27 -50.13 -24.16 11.91
C ARG A 27 -49.10 -23.37 12.73
N LYS A 28 -49.16 -22.04 12.66
CA LYS A 28 -48.40 -21.11 13.52
C LYS A 28 -48.81 -21.26 14.99
N ARG A 29 -47.97 -21.87 15.82
CA ARG A 29 -48.01 -21.69 17.29
C ARG A 29 -47.45 -20.31 17.64
N ARG A 30 -48.32 -19.38 18.06
CA ARG A 30 -47.93 -18.11 18.69
C ARG A 30 -47.26 -18.41 20.03
N SER A 31 -45.94 -18.28 20.12
CA SER A 31 -45.27 -18.04 21.41
C SER A 31 -45.13 -16.53 21.57
N ARG A 32 -45.85 -15.96 22.55
CA ARG A 32 -45.59 -14.61 23.06
C ARG A 32 -44.36 -14.71 23.96
N ARG A 33 -43.19 -14.35 23.45
CA ARG A 33 -42.06 -13.93 24.27
C ARG A 33 -41.68 -12.51 23.87
N LYS A 34 -41.61 -11.65 24.88
CA LYS A 34 -41.36 -10.20 24.84
C LYS A 34 -40.26 -9.84 23.85
N ALA A 35 -40.62 -9.05 22.85
CA ALA A 35 -39.70 -8.33 21.98
C ALA A 35 -39.75 -6.85 22.38
N GLU A 36 -39.11 -6.52 23.49
CA GLU A 36 -38.81 -5.13 23.88
C GLU A 36 -37.35 -5.15 24.30
N GLY A 37 -36.45 -4.68 23.42
CA GLY A 37 -35.02 -4.51 23.75
C GLY A 37 -34.01 -4.69 22.63
N SER A 38 -34.35 -5.25 21.45
CA SER A 38 -33.34 -5.58 20.43
C SER A 38 -33.33 -4.71 19.17
N THR A 39 -34.26 -3.77 19.02
CA THR A 39 -34.35 -2.93 17.80
C THR A 39 -33.61 -1.60 17.94
N GLU A 40 -33.47 -1.04 19.15
CA GLU A 40 -32.72 0.20 19.39
C GLU A 40 -31.19 -0.01 19.38
N SER A 41 -30.72 -1.22 19.71
CA SER A 41 -29.28 -1.53 19.75
C SER A 41 -28.65 -1.68 18.36
N ARG A 42 -29.44 -2.00 17.32
CA ARG A 42 -28.94 -2.13 15.93
C ARG A 42 -28.97 -0.81 15.15
N THR A 43 -29.74 0.18 15.61
CA THR A 43 -29.83 1.50 14.94
C THR A 43 -28.78 2.49 15.43
N ARG A 44 -28.18 2.29 16.62
CA ARG A 44 -27.08 3.14 17.12
C ARG A 44 -25.71 2.82 16.52
N ALA A 45 -25.46 1.57 16.14
CA ALA A 45 -24.17 1.12 15.60
C ALA A 45 -23.83 1.68 14.21
N ALA A 46 -24.80 2.25 13.49
CA ALA A 46 -24.61 2.79 12.14
C ALA A 46 -24.15 4.26 12.09
N SER A 47 -23.95 4.92 13.24
CA SER A 47 -23.75 6.38 13.28
C SER A 47 -22.31 6.84 13.51
N VAL A 48 -21.46 6.01 14.12
CA VAL A 48 -20.08 6.42 14.47
C VAL A 48 -19.10 5.90 13.43
N ASP A 49 -18.11 6.73 13.09
CA ASP A 49 -17.04 6.39 12.17
C ASP A 49 -15.97 5.58 12.93
N PRO A 50 -15.73 4.30 12.57
CA PRO A 50 -14.81 3.43 13.31
C PRO A 50 -13.36 3.96 13.31
N ALA A 51 -12.98 4.77 12.30
CA ALA A 51 -11.66 5.42 12.31
C ALA A 51 -11.53 6.44 13.45
N LYS A 52 -12.60 7.19 13.73
CA LYS A 52 -12.60 8.21 14.81
C LYS A 52 -12.53 7.60 16.19
N GLU A 53 -13.11 6.42 16.39
CA GLU A 53 -13.09 5.72 17.69
C GLU A 53 -11.69 5.24 18.08
N ARG A 54 -10.81 5.06 17.09
CA ARG A 54 -9.42 4.61 17.28
C ARG A 54 -8.44 5.74 17.55
N VAL A 55 -8.84 7.00 17.41
CA VAL A 55 -7.94 8.14 17.63
C VAL A 55 -7.47 8.16 19.08
N ARG A 56 -6.15 8.16 19.25
CA ARG A 56 -5.41 8.32 20.51
C ARG A 56 -4.38 9.44 20.32
N PRO A 57 -3.99 10.15 21.40
CA PRO A 57 -2.91 11.12 21.34
C PRO A 57 -1.63 10.50 20.79
N ILE A 58 -1.06 11.09 19.74
CA ILE A 58 0.22 10.67 19.17
C ILE A 58 1.32 11.45 19.91
N PRO A 59 2.38 10.79 20.42
CA PRO A 59 3.49 11.48 21.04
C PRO A 59 4.12 12.51 20.12
N GLU A 60 4.56 13.63 20.69
CA GLU A 60 5.40 14.58 19.95
C GLU A 60 6.78 13.96 19.71
N PRO A 61 7.33 14.08 18.49
CA PRO A 61 8.58 13.42 18.14
C PRO A 61 9.77 14.05 18.85
N VAL A 62 10.70 13.22 19.29
CA VAL A 62 11.94 13.69 19.90
C VAL A 62 12.82 14.37 18.84
N SER A 63 13.43 15.51 19.21
CA SER A 63 14.42 16.18 18.37
C SER A 63 15.67 15.33 18.21
N LEU A 64 16.17 15.21 16.98
CA LEU A 64 17.38 14.45 16.71
C LEU A 64 18.63 15.19 17.20
N ARG A 65 19.61 14.43 17.70
CA ARG A 65 20.96 14.92 18.05
C ARG A 65 21.96 14.81 16.89
N GLY A 66 21.60 14.08 15.85
CA GLY A 66 22.39 13.77 14.66
C GLY A 66 21.54 12.94 13.69
N HIS A 67 22.06 12.68 12.49
CA HIS A 67 21.35 11.91 11.47
C HIS A 67 21.97 10.53 11.27
N GLY A 68 21.12 9.57 10.90
CA GLY A 68 21.49 8.20 10.52
C GLY A 68 21.90 7.26 11.67
N PRO A 69 22.01 5.94 11.37
CA PRO A 69 21.69 5.32 10.09
C PRO A 69 20.18 5.24 9.82
N ALA A 70 19.82 5.17 8.55
CA ALA A 70 18.43 5.24 8.13
C ALA A 70 17.62 3.99 8.48
N ARG A 71 16.39 4.18 8.94
CA ARG A 71 15.35 3.14 8.95
C ARG A 71 14.72 3.05 7.55
N VAL A 72 14.85 1.89 6.92
CA VAL A 72 14.31 1.63 5.57
C VAL A 72 12.89 1.08 5.66
N LEU A 73 11.93 1.75 5.04
CA LEU A 73 10.52 1.35 4.99
C LEU A 73 10.08 1.16 3.53
N ALA A 74 9.52 -0.01 3.21
CA ALA A 74 8.92 -0.26 1.91
C ALA A 74 7.40 0.01 1.95
N LEU A 75 6.89 0.76 0.98
CA LEU A 75 5.46 0.94 0.76
C LEU A 75 5.01 -0.07 -0.31
N CYS A 76 4.33 -1.14 0.13
CA CYS A 76 4.03 -2.27 -0.73
C CYS A 76 2.56 -2.68 -0.69
N ASN A 77 2.01 -2.98 -1.86
CA ASN A 77 0.71 -3.61 -2.06
C ASN A 77 0.63 -4.09 -3.51
N GLN A 78 0.16 -5.33 -3.69
CA GLN A 78 -0.08 -5.95 -5.00
C GLN A 78 -1.15 -5.20 -5.82
N LYS A 79 -2.12 -4.53 -5.18
CA LYS A 79 -3.13 -3.73 -5.90
C LYS A 79 -2.51 -2.40 -6.37
N GLY A 80 -2.68 -2.08 -7.65
CA GLY A 80 -2.41 -0.74 -8.19
C GLY A 80 -3.39 0.31 -7.65
N GLY A 81 -2.98 1.58 -7.61
CA GLY A 81 -3.89 2.68 -7.27
C GLY A 81 -4.30 2.82 -5.81
N VAL A 82 -3.74 2.04 -4.88
CA VAL A 82 -4.06 2.13 -3.42
C VAL A 82 -3.31 3.25 -2.68
N GLY A 83 -2.75 4.22 -3.39
CA GLY A 83 -2.05 5.35 -2.78
C GLY A 83 -0.64 5.04 -2.23
N LYS A 84 0.09 4.06 -2.78
CA LYS A 84 1.51 3.79 -2.44
C LYS A 84 2.39 5.02 -2.68
N THR A 85 2.52 5.42 -3.94
CA THR A 85 3.29 6.59 -4.38
C THR A 85 2.87 7.87 -3.65
N THR A 86 1.56 8.13 -3.58
CA THR A 86 1.02 9.28 -2.84
C THR A 86 1.45 9.26 -1.38
N SER A 87 1.44 8.09 -0.74
CA SER A 87 1.88 7.96 0.64
C SER A 87 3.39 8.09 0.78
N THR A 88 4.18 7.57 -0.16
CA THR A 88 5.64 7.71 -0.15
C THR A 88 6.06 9.17 -0.18
N ILE A 89 5.51 9.95 -1.12
CA ILE A 89 5.79 11.40 -1.26
C ILE A 89 5.44 12.14 0.03
N ASN A 90 4.20 11.99 0.49
CA ASN A 90 3.66 12.84 1.53
C ASN A 90 4.12 12.43 2.93
N LEU A 91 4.35 11.13 3.19
CA LEU A 91 5.00 10.68 4.41
C LEU A 91 6.44 11.17 4.45
N GLY A 92 7.17 11.09 3.34
CA GLY A 92 8.54 11.60 3.24
C GLY A 92 8.63 13.09 3.53
N ALA A 93 7.76 13.88 2.92
CA ALA A 93 7.69 15.32 3.15
C ALA A 93 7.32 15.65 4.61
N ALA A 94 6.37 14.93 5.21
CA ALA A 94 5.98 15.12 6.60
C ALA A 94 7.09 14.72 7.58
N LEU A 95 7.86 13.66 7.31
CA LEU A 95 9.04 13.30 8.10
C LEU A 95 10.13 14.38 7.99
N ALA A 96 10.32 14.95 6.80
CA ALA A 96 11.26 16.05 6.58
C ALA A 96 10.88 17.33 7.33
N GLU A 97 9.58 17.67 7.39
CA GLU A 97 9.06 18.77 8.23
C GLU A 97 9.39 18.56 9.72
N LEU A 98 9.46 17.30 10.18
CA LEU A 98 9.84 16.91 11.54
C LEU A 98 11.37 16.81 11.73
N GLY A 99 12.15 17.37 10.79
CA GLY A 99 13.60 17.46 10.87
C GLY A 99 14.34 16.17 10.52
N ARG A 100 13.67 15.18 9.92
CA ARG A 100 14.31 13.96 9.44
C ARG A 100 14.95 14.19 8.07
N ARG A 101 16.12 13.58 7.82
CA ARG A 101 16.66 13.43 6.45
C ARG A 101 16.04 12.21 5.81
N VAL A 102 15.39 12.39 4.67
CA VAL A 102 14.62 11.34 4.01
C VAL A 102 15.19 11.08 2.61
N LEU A 103 15.41 9.82 2.27
CA LEU A 103 15.65 9.38 0.91
C LEU A 103 14.41 8.66 0.39
N LEU A 104 13.86 9.13 -0.71
CA LEU A 104 12.82 8.41 -1.44
C LEU A 104 13.46 7.57 -2.54
N VAL A 105 12.96 6.35 -2.73
CA VAL A 105 13.43 5.44 -3.78
C VAL A 105 12.24 5.07 -4.65
N ASP A 106 12.27 5.52 -5.90
CA ASP A 106 11.30 5.11 -6.91
C ASP A 106 11.70 3.72 -7.37
N PHE A 107 10.92 2.70 -7.00
CA PHE A 107 11.18 1.31 -7.35
C PHE A 107 10.01 0.70 -8.12
N ASP A 108 9.42 1.54 -8.96
CA ASP A 108 8.42 1.19 -9.97
C ASP A 108 8.94 1.62 -11.35
N PRO A 109 9.00 0.73 -12.36
CA PRO A 109 9.37 1.11 -13.73
C PRO A 109 8.47 2.21 -14.34
N GLN A 110 7.27 2.45 -13.79
CA GLN A 110 6.42 3.56 -14.22
C GLN A 110 6.95 4.95 -13.80
N GLY A 111 7.88 5.01 -12.84
CA GLY A 111 8.49 6.27 -12.40
C GLY A 111 7.50 7.25 -11.74
N ALA A 112 6.39 6.73 -11.18
CA ALA A 112 5.28 7.56 -10.71
C ALA A 112 5.68 8.47 -9.54
N LEU A 113 6.60 7.99 -8.68
CA LEU A 113 7.15 8.78 -7.58
C LEU A 113 7.97 9.97 -8.10
N SER A 114 8.83 9.72 -9.08
CA SER A 114 9.65 10.75 -9.73
C SER A 114 8.76 11.82 -10.37
N VAL A 115 7.77 11.40 -11.16
CA VAL A 115 6.80 12.31 -11.81
C VAL A 115 6.03 13.14 -10.77
N GLY A 116 5.60 12.51 -9.67
CA GLY A 116 4.89 13.20 -8.59
C GLY A 116 5.70 14.27 -7.86
N LEU A 117 7.02 14.31 -8.06
CA LEU A 117 7.94 15.32 -7.53
C LEU A 117 8.48 16.26 -8.62
N GLY A 118 7.85 16.29 -9.79
CA GLY A 118 8.23 17.15 -10.91
C GLY A 118 9.49 16.69 -11.65
N VAL A 119 9.98 15.47 -11.41
CA VAL A 119 11.11 14.87 -12.12
C VAL A 119 10.57 14.04 -13.28
N TYR A 120 11.06 14.28 -14.49
CA TYR A 120 10.60 13.59 -15.70
C TYR A 120 11.55 12.43 -16.06
N PRO A 121 11.14 11.15 -15.88
CA PRO A 121 12.02 10.00 -16.07
C PRO A 121 12.67 9.87 -17.44
N HIS A 122 11.99 10.34 -18.50
CA HIS A 122 12.48 10.28 -19.88
C HIS A 122 13.64 11.24 -20.17
N GLN A 123 13.97 12.14 -19.24
CA GLN A 123 15.06 13.12 -19.36
C GLN A 123 16.28 12.72 -18.52
N LEU A 124 16.21 11.59 -17.81
CA LEU A 124 17.28 11.14 -16.92
C LEU A 124 18.20 10.18 -17.65
N ASP A 125 19.50 10.50 -17.65
CA ASP A 125 20.54 9.61 -18.20
C ASP A 125 20.85 8.43 -17.26
N LEU A 126 20.75 8.66 -15.94
CA LEU A 126 21.01 7.65 -14.92
C LEU A 126 19.83 7.58 -13.94
N THR A 127 19.44 6.35 -13.60
CA THR A 127 18.39 6.06 -12.61
C THR A 127 18.80 4.91 -11.71
N VAL A 128 17.94 4.50 -10.78
CA VAL A 128 18.15 3.33 -9.94
C VAL A 128 18.43 2.05 -10.77
N TYR A 129 17.93 1.97 -12.01
CA TYR A 129 18.28 0.89 -12.95
C TYR A 129 19.80 0.78 -13.13
N ASN A 130 20.46 1.89 -13.45
CA ASN A 130 21.90 1.92 -13.69
C ASN A 130 22.68 1.55 -12.43
N ALA A 131 22.28 2.07 -11.27
CA ALA A 131 22.92 1.73 -9.99
C ALA A 131 22.78 0.24 -9.63
N LEU A 132 21.72 -0.43 -10.09
CA LEU A 132 21.56 -1.87 -9.91
C LEU A 132 22.42 -2.68 -10.88
N MET A 133 22.47 -2.28 -12.16
CA MET A 133 22.99 -3.11 -13.26
C MET A 133 24.44 -2.80 -13.63
N GLU A 134 24.90 -1.57 -13.44
CA GLU A 134 26.22 -1.12 -13.87
C GLU A 134 27.21 -1.12 -12.70
N ARG A 135 28.26 -1.93 -12.80
CA ARG A 135 29.26 -2.10 -11.73
C ARG A 135 29.95 -0.81 -11.26
N ARG A 136 29.96 0.24 -12.07
CA ARG A 136 30.64 1.51 -11.76
C ARG A 136 29.69 2.60 -11.27
N THR A 137 28.39 2.38 -11.36
CA THR A 137 27.37 3.37 -11.04
C THR A 137 26.87 3.11 -9.63
N THR A 138 27.00 4.10 -8.76
CA THR A 138 26.62 4.01 -7.35
C THR A 138 25.28 4.70 -7.12
N GLY A 139 24.69 4.47 -5.94
CA GLY A 139 23.50 5.22 -5.52
C GLY A 139 23.73 6.74 -5.41
N GLU A 140 24.97 7.20 -5.22
CA GLU A 140 25.29 8.63 -5.19
C GLU A 140 25.26 9.27 -6.58
N ASP A 141 25.68 8.53 -7.62
CA ASP A 141 25.71 9.03 -9.00
C ASP A 141 24.31 9.31 -9.56
N VAL A 142 23.29 8.66 -8.99
CA VAL A 142 21.89 8.77 -9.44
C VAL A 142 21.00 9.55 -8.47
N LEU A 143 21.59 10.08 -7.38
CA LEU A 143 20.87 10.81 -6.34
C LEU A 143 20.45 12.20 -6.84
N LEU A 144 19.15 12.50 -6.73
CA LEU A 144 18.59 13.81 -7.04
C LEU A 144 18.11 14.54 -5.79
N LYS A 145 18.29 15.87 -5.79
CA LYS A 145 17.65 16.76 -4.81
C LYS A 145 16.21 17.02 -5.22
N THR A 146 15.28 16.92 -4.28
CA THR A 146 13.89 17.31 -4.51
C THR A 146 13.67 18.80 -4.21
N GLY A 147 12.49 19.33 -4.52
CA GLY A 147 12.09 20.67 -4.08
C GLY A 147 11.85 20.79 -2.57
N VAL A 148 11.88 19.69 -1.82
CA VAL A 148 11.63 19.64 -0.38
C VAL A 148 12.95 19.55 0.38
N SER A 149 13.20 20.51 1.28
CA SER A 149 14.43 20.51 2.09
C SER A 149 14.51 19.28 2.99
N GLY A 150 15.68 18.64 3.03
CA GLY A 150 15.89 17.40 3.80
C GLY A 150 15.37 16.13 3.11
N MET A 151 14.87 16.22 1.87
CA MET A 151 14.34 15.08 1.12
C MET A 151 15.03 14.92 -0.25
N ASP A 152 15.62 13.76 -0.48
CA ASP A 152 16.29 13.38 -1.73
C ASP A 152 15.55 12.23 -2.42
N LEU A 153 15.88 11.97 -3.69
CA LEU A 153 15.23 10.96 -4.53
C LEU A 153 16.27 10.10 -5.28
N LEU A 154 16.10 8.78 -5.27
CA LEU A 154 16.63 7.88 -6.30
C LEU A 154 15.50 7.65 -7.33
N PRO A 155 15.62 8.19 -8.54
CA PRO A 155 14.56 8.11 -9.55
C PRO A 155 14.57 6.75 -10.26
N SER A 156 13.45 6.46 -10.95
CA SER A 156 13.27 5.27 -11.80
C SER A 156 12.72 5.68 -13.15
N ASN A 157 12.94 4.83 -14.15
CA ASN A 157 12.36 4.92 -15.48
C ASN A 157 11.96 3.53 -15.98
N ILE A 158 11.50 3.46 -17.23
CA ILE A 158 11.03 2.21 -17.85
C ILE A 158 12.13 1.13 -17.93
N ASP A 159 13.41 1.50 -17.93
CA ASP A 159 14.52 0.55 -18.01
C ASP A 159 14.60 -0.35 -16.77
N LEU A 160 14.05 0.08 -15.63
CA LEU A 160 13.93 -0.76 -14.43
C LEU A 160 13.15 -2.06 -14.70
N SER A 161 12.26 -2.08 -15.70
CA SER A 161 11.59 -3.33 -16.13
C SER A 161 12.57 -4.35 -16.72
N ALA A 162 13.64 -3.89 -17.38
CA ALA A 162 14.69 -4.77 -17.88
C ALA A 162 15.54 -5.34 -16.74
N ALA A 163 15.75 -4.59 -15.66
CA ALA A 163 16.46 -5.09 -14.48
C ALA A 163 15.76 -6.31 -13.85
N GLU A 164 14.42 -6.35 -13.86
CA GLU A 164 13.68 -7.49 -13.31
C GLU A 164 14.04 -8.82 -14.02
N VAL A 165 14.30 -8.77 -15.33
CA VAL A 165 14.75 -9.93 -16.11
C VAL A 165 16.25 -10.19 -15.96
N GLN A 166 17.06 -9.14 -16.01
CA GLN A 166 18.53 -9.24 -15.95
C GLN A 166 19.01 -9.77 -14.59
N LEU A 167 18.38 -9.33 -13.50
CA LEU A 167 18.69 -9.78 -12.14
C LEU A 167 18.51 -11.29 -11.95
N VAL A 168 17.72 -11.99 -12.78
CA VAL A 168 17.50 -13.44 -12.63
C VAL A 168 18.82 -14.22 -12.68
N GLY A 169 19.79 -13.77 -13.48
CA GLY A 169 21.11 -14.40 -13.60
C GLY A 169 22.15 -13.94 -12.57
N GLU A 170 21.85 -12.92 -11.77
CA GLU A 170 22.80 -12.32 -10.85
C GLU A 170 22.90 -13.09 -9.53
N VAL A 171 24.11 -13.10 -8.96
CA VAL A 171 24.35 -13.70 -7.65
C VAL A 171 23.79 -12.77 -6.57
N ALA A 172 23.07 -13.34 -5.60
CA ALA A 172 22.39 -12.58 -4.55
C ALA A 172 21.53 -11.44 -5.13
N ARG A 173 20.79 -11.76 -6.20
CA ARG A 173 19.91 -10.85 -6.95
C ARG A 173 18.82 -10.20 -6.10
N GLU A 174 18.39 -10.86 -5.03
CA GLU A 174 17.41 -10.35 -4.07
C GLU A 174 17.99 -9.24 -3.18
N GLN A 175 19.32 -9.10 -3.12
CA GLN A 175 20.02 -8.10 -2.31
C GLN A 175 20.54 -6.92 -3.16
N ALA A 176 20.18 -6.83 -4.44
CA ALA A 176 20.72 -5.81 -5.34
C ALA A 176 20.42 -4.39 -4.84
N LEU A 177 19.17 -4.11 -4.46
CA LEU A 177 18.82 -2.80 -3.91
C LEU A 177 19.50 -2.52 -2.57
N ALA A 178 19.62 -3.52 -1.68
CA ALA A 178 20.29 -3.36 -0.39
C ALA A 178 21.77 -2.94 -0.57
N ARG A 179 22.46 -3.48 -1.58
CA ARG A 179 23.84 -3.06 -1.92
C ARG A 179 23.92 -1.62 -2.40
N VAL A 180 22.95 -1.16 -3.20
CA VAL A 180 22.87 0.24 -3.66
C VAL A 180 22.62 1.19 -2.49
N LEU A 181 21.72 0.82 -1.57
CA LEU A 181 21.33 1.68 -0.44
C LEU A 181 22.38 1.72 0.67
N GLY A 182 23.14 0.65 0.90
CA GLY A 182 24.09 0.51 2.01
C GLY A 182 24.98 1.74 2.26
N PRO A 183 25.71 2.26 1.24
CA PRO A 183 26.54 3.45 1.37
C PRO A 183 25.77 4.74 1.71
N LEU A 184 24.48 4.81 1.36
CA LEU A 184 23.64 5.98 1.58
C LEU A 184 23.01 6.00 2.98
N LEU A 185 22.80 4.83 3.62
CA LEU A 185 22.09 4.72 4.90
C LEU A 185 22.63 5.66 6.00
N PRO A 186 23.95 5.89 6.18
CA PRO A 186 24.44 6.79 7.23
C PRO A 186 24.04 8.26 7.06
N ARG A 187 23.55 8.68 5.87
CA ARG A 187 23.23 10.09 5.55
C ARG A 187 21.78 10.48 5.83
N TYR A 188 20.91 9.50 6.00
CA TYR A 188 19.46 9.67 6.14
C TYR A 188 18.97 9.05 7.44
N ASP A 189 17.84 9.54 7.93
CA ASP A 189 17.13 8.94 9.06
C ASP A 189 16.07 7.95 8.58
N TYR A 190 15.52 8.19 7.38
CA TYR A 190 14.56 7.32 6.74
C TYR A 190 14.88 7.11 5.26
N VAL A 191 14.70 5.88 4.78
CA VAL A 191 14.59 5.57 3.36
C VAL A 191 13.18 5.04 3.11
N LEU A 192 12.41 5.65 2.20
CA LEU A 192 11.09 5.18 1.81
C LEU A 192 11.14 4.62 0.39
N ILE A 193 10.81 3.35 0.21
CA ILE A 193 10.84 2.67 -1.09
C ILE A 193 9.41 2.58 -1.63
N ASP A 194 9.13 3.19 -2.77
CA ASP A 194 7.85 3.06 -3.48
C ASP A 194 7.90 1.84 -4.40
N CYS A 195 7.17 0.78 -4.06
CA CYS A 195 7.19 -0.47 -4.81
C CYS A 195 6.15 -0.49 -5.94
N GLN A 196 6.50 -1.15 -7.05
CA GLN A 196 5.53 -1.50 -8.10
C GLN A 196 4.33 -2.35 -7.58
N PRO A 197 3.17 -2.33 -8.27
CA PRO A 197 2.00 -3.15 -7.93
C PRO A 197 2.16 -4.62 -8.37
N SER A 198 3.31 -5.22 -8.05
CA SER A 198 3.60 -6.63 -8.33
C SER A 198 4.30 -7.26 -7.13
N LEU A 199 4.34 -8.60 -7.09
CA LEU A 199 5.12 -9.36 -6.10
C LEU A 199 6.33 -10.02 -6.78
N GLY A 200 6.89 -9.36 -7.81
CA GLY A 200 8.05 -9.81 -8.58
C GLY A 200 9.38 -9.54 -7.88
N LEU A 201 10.48 -9.71 -8.62
CA LEU A 201 11.84 -9.68 -8.07
C LEU A 201 12.24 -8.29 -7.55
N LEU A 202 11.71 -7.21 -8.13
CA LEU A 202 11.92 -5.86 -7.61
C LEU A 202 11.25 -5.68 -6.24
N THR A 203 10.03 -6.19 -6.06
CA THR A 203 9.36 -6.15 -4.76
C THR A 203 10.11 -6.97 -3.72
N ILE A 204 10.62 -8.15 -4.10
CA ILE A 204 11.49 -8.95 -3.21
C ILE A 204 12.77 -8.19 -2.84
N ASN A 205 13.37 -7.46 -3.76
CA ASN A 205 14.53 -6.60 -3.48
C ASN A 205 14.20 -5.50 -2.45
N ALA A 206 13.07 -4.81 -2.62
CA ALA A 206 12.62 -3.80 -1.69
C ALA A 206 12.37 -4.38 -0.28
N LEU A 207 11.71 -5.54 -0.18
CA LEU A 207 11.46 -6.22 1.09
C LEU A 207 12.75 -6.75 1.73
N THR A 208 13.72 -7.20 0.93
CA THR A 208 15.02 -7.67 1.43
C THR A 208 15.87 -6.51 1.96
N ALA A 209 15.72 -5.31 1.41
CA ALA A 209 16.42 -4.11 1.88
C ALA A 209 15.70 -3.37 3.04
N ALA A 210 14.42 -3.65 3.28
CA ALA A 210 13.60 -2.92 4.24
C ALA A 210 13.72 -3.44 5.67
N HIS A 211 13.62 -2.56 6.65
CA HIS A 211 13.43 -2.94 8.05
C HIS A 211 11.93 -3.09 8.38
N GLY A 212 11.07 -2.32 7.71
CA GLY A 212 9.63 -2.33 7.93
C GLY A 212 8.84 -2.20 6.62
N VAL A 213 7.60 -2.70 6.61
CA VAL A 213 6.67 -2.57 5.48
C VAL A 213 5.43 -1.80 5.92
N ILE A 214 5.14 -0.70 5.24
CA ILE A 214 3.84 -0.03 5.31
C ILE A 214 2.98 -0.59 4.18
N VAL A 215 1.75 -0.97 4.50
CA VAL A 215 0.80 -1.53 3.52
C VAL A 215 -0.36 -0.54 3.32
N PRO A 216 -0.27 0.35 2.31
CA PRO A 216 -1.40 1.18 1.90
C PRO A 216 -2.50 0.29 1.35
N LEU A 217 -3.73 0.45 1.82
CA LEU A 217 -4.90 -0.21 1.24
C LEU A 217 -6.01 0.80 0.99
N GLU A 218 -6.85 0.48 0.01
CA GLU A 218 -8.15 1.12 -0.15
C GLU A 218 -9.21 0.29 0.58
N CYS A 219 -10.15 0.90 1.30
CA CYS A 219 -11.19 0.17 2.04
C CYS A 219 -12.30 -0.37 1.11
N GLU A 220 -11.95 -1.34 0.26
CA GLU A 220 -12.84 -2.05 -0.66
C GLU A 220 -12.87 -3.56 -0.37
N PHE A 221 -13.92 -4.23 -0.86
CA PHE A 221 -14.19 -5.64 -0.59
C PHE A 221 -13.02 -6.60 -0.85
N PHE A 222 -12.26 -6.40 -1.94
CA PHE A 222 -11.14 -7.28 -2.31
C PHE A 222 -9.81 -6.96 -1.62
N SER A 223 -9.73 -5.87 -0.85
CA SER A 223 -8.46 -5.39 -0.30
C SER A 223 -7.86 -6.34 0.74
N LEU A 224 -8.70 -7.03 1.54
CA LEU A 224 -8.22 -8.00 2.53
C LEU A 224 -7.50 -9.20 1.89
N ARG A 225 -7.97 -9.66 0.73
CA ARG A 225 -7.33 -10.77 0.01
C ARG A 225 -5.94 -10.37 -0.50
N GLY A 226 -5.81 -9.17 -1.06
CA GLY A 226 -4.53 -8.64 -1.53
C GLY A 226 -3.53 -8.47 -0.38
N VAL A 227 -3.99 -7.97 0.76
CA VAL A 227 -3.16 -7.86 1.98
C VAL A 227 -2.71 -9.24 2.45
N ALA A 228 -3.59 -10.24 2.49
CA ALA A 228 -3.21 -11.60 2.92
C ALA A 228 -2.08 -12.21 2.05
N LEU A 229 -2.14 -12.04 0.73
CA LEU A 229 -1.08 -12.54 -0.17
C LEU A 229 0.25 -11.78 0.01
N LEU A 230 0.18 -10.46 0.25
CA LEU A 230 1.37 -9.69 0.57
C LEU A 230 2.00 -10.16 1.89
N LEU A 231 1.20 -10.41 2.93
CA LEU A 231 1.69 -10.89 4.22
C LEU A 231 2.39 -12.25 4.11
N ASP A 232 1.82 -13.19 3.33
CA ASP A 232 2.47 -14.47 3.03
C ASP A 232 3.82 -14.28 2.31
N THR A 233 3.91 -13.29 1.43
CA THR A 233 5.17 -12.96 0.75
C THR A 233 6.19 -12.36 1.72
N ILE A 234 5.76 -11.42 2.57
CA ILE A 234 6.61 -10.81 3.61
C ILE A 234 7.16 -11.88 4.54
N GLU A 235 6.35 -12.84 4.98
CA GLU A 235 6.81 -13.90 5.87
C GLU A 235 7.87 -14.79 5.20
N LYS A 236 7.67 -15.16 3.92
CA LYS A 236 8.68 -15.93 3.16
C LYS A 236 9.99 -15.18 2.98
N VAL A 237 9.93 -13.87 2.72
CA VAL A 237 11.14 -13.03 2.63
C VAL A 237 11.81 -12.96 3.99
N LYS A 238 11.04 -12.78 5.06
CA LYS A 238 11.55 -12.72 6.42
C LYS A 238 12.29 -14.00 6.82
N GLU A 239 11.69 -15.16 6.57
CA GLU A 239 12.27 -16.47 6.90
C GLU A 239 13.57 -16.77 6.14
N ARG A 240 13.69 -16.30 4.89
CA ARG A 240 14.74 -16.75 3.97
C ARG A 240 15.81 -15.73 3.66
N LEU A 241 15.48 -14.43 3.71
CA LEU A 241 16.30 -13.36 3.17
C LEU A 241 16.54 -12.23 4.18
N ASN A 242 15.53 -11.86 4.98
CA ASN A 242 15.61 -10.71 5.87
C ASN A 242 14.86 -10.95 7.21
N PRO A 243 15.50 -11.63 8.19
CA PRO A 243 14.86 -11.99 9.47
C PRO A 243 14.36 -10.80 10.31
N GLU A 244 14.89 -9.60 10.08
CA GLU A 244 14.52 -8.38 10.82
C GLU A 244 13.29 -7.67 10.24
N LEU A 245 12.82 -8.09 9.05
CA LEU A 245 11.67 -7.50 8.38
C LEU A 245 10.40 -7.62 9.24
N LYS A 246 9.69 -6.50 9.39
CA LYS A 246 8.42 -6.41 10.11
C LYS A 246 7.36 -5.70 9.29
N VAL A 247 6.10 -5.99 9.57
CA VAL A 247 4.99 -5.15 9.10
C VAL A 247 4.93 -3.94 10.03
N GLU A 248 5.28 -2.77 9.50
CA GLU A 248 5.28 -1.51 10.25
C GLU A 248 3.84 -1.07 10.56
N GLY A 249 2.97 -1.22 9.56
CA GLY A 249 1.56 -0.98 9.74
C GLY A 249 0.75 -0.98 8.46
N ILE A 250 -0.55 -1.03 8.65
CA ILE A 250 -1.53 -1.05 7.57
C ILE A 250 -2.20 0.34 7.51
N LEU A 251 -2.07 1.02 6.38
CA LEU A 251 -2.55 2.39 6.18
C LEU A 251 -3.83 2.39 5.34
N ALA A 252 -4.96 2.75 5.95
CA ALA A 252 -6.20 2.95 5.21
C ALA A 252 -6.13 4.27 4.41
N THR A 253 -6.27 4.15 3.09
CA THR A 253 -6.22 5.26 2.13
C THR A 253 -7.53 5.37 1.37
N MET A 254 -7.73 6.54 0.76
CA MET A 254 -8.93 6.90 0.01
C MET A 254 -10.23 6.63 0.80
N TYR A 255 -10.16 6.78 2.12
CA TYR A 255 -11.26 6.45 3.02
C TYR A 255 -12.40 7.46 2.86
N ASP A 256 -13.63 6.96 2.67
CA ASP A 256 -14.84 7.78 2.63
C ASP A 256 -15.81 7.35 3.73
N ALA A 257 -15.68 7.98 4.89
CA ALA A 257 -16.49 7.74 6.08
C ALA A 257 -18.01 7.94 5.89
N ARG A 258 -18.43 8.61 4.80
CA ARG A 258 -19.85 8.81 4.48
C ARG A 258 -20.52 7.53 4.00
N THR A 259 -19.73 6.61 3.46
CA THR A 259 -20.25 5.35 2.92
C THR A 259 -20.29 4.29 4.01
N LEU A 260 -21.39 3.51 4.06
CA LEU A 260 -21.47 2.36 4.95
C LEU A 260 -20.40 1.31 4.58
N HIS A 261 -20.19 1.10 3.28
CA HIS A 261 -19.21 0.13 2.79
C HIS A 261 -17.80 0.38 3.30
N ALA A 262 -17.28 1.62 3.19
CA ALA A 262 -15.92 1.91 3.65
C ALA A 262 -15.78 1.71 5.17
N ARG A 263 -16.80 2.09 5.96
CA ARG A 263 -16.80 1.89 7.41
C ARG A 263 -16.79 0.40 7.77
N GLU A 264 -17.64 -0.41 7.15
CA GLU A 264 -17.68 -1.86 7.38
C GLU A 264 -16.37 -2.54 6.98
N VAL A 265 -15.79 -2.17 5.83
CA VAL A 265 -14.50 -2.73 5.40
C VAL A 265 -13.38 -2.30 6.35
N PHE A 266 -13.34 -1.03 6.77
CA PHE A 266 -12.36 -0.56 7.74
C PHE A 266 -12.47 -1.31 9.07
N SER A 267 -13.68 -1.49 9.62
CA SER A 267 -13.89 -2.30 10.82
C SER A 267 -13.34 -3.72 10.66
N ARG A 268 -13.59 -4.39 9.52
CA ARG A 268 -13.03 -5.74 9.27
C ARG A 268 -11.51 -5.77 9.19
N VAL A 269 -10.90 -4.72 8.62
CA VAL A 269 -9.43 -4.58 8.58
C VAL A 269 -8.88 -4.44 10.00
N VAL A 270 -9.53 -3.62 10.83
CA VAL A 270 -9.17 -3.47 12.25
C VAL A 270 -9.38 -4.77 13.02
N ASP A 271 -10.49 -5.47 12.83
CA ASP A 271 -10.76 -6.76 13.47
C ASP A 271 -9.72 -7.81 13.11
N ALA A 272 -9.24 -7.80 11.86
CA ALA A 272 -8.26 -8.76 11.36
C ALA A 272 -6.82 -8.47 11.81
N PHE A 273 -6.44 -7.18 11.92
CA PHE A 273 -5.04 -6.77 12.08
C PHE A 273 -4.75 -5.96 13.35
N GLY A 274 -5.77 -5.59 14.12
CA GLY A 274 -5.65 -4.90 15.41
C GLY A 274 -4.79 -3.65 15.35
N ASP A 275 -3.81 -3.57 16.25
CA ASP A 275 -2.92 -2.41 16.42
C ASP A 275 -1.92 -2.23 15.26
N THR A 276 -1.79 -3.24 14.39
CA THR A 276 -0.99 -3.11 13.16
C THR A 276 -1.58 -2.03 12.24
N VAL A 277 -2.91 -1.85 12.24
CA VAL A 277 -3.55 -0.80 11.45
C VAL A 277 -3.24 0.55 12.08
N PHE A 278 -2.69 1.49 11.30
CA PHE A 278 -2.52 2.88 11.75
C PHE A 278 -3.87 3.45 12.19
N GLN A 279 -3.87 4.31 13.20
CA GLN A 279 -5.12 5.00 13.59
C GLN A 279 -5.39 6.16 12.63
N THR A 280 -4.33 6.76 12.07
CA THR A 280 -4.42 7.73 10.99
C THR A 280 -4.96 7.08 9.72
N VAL A 281 -5.96 7.73 9.10
CA VAL A 281 -6.55 7.34 7.82
C VAL A 281 -6.41 8.48 6.81
N ILE A 282 -6.12 8.15 5.55
CA ILE A 282 -6.02 9.13 4.48
C ILE A 282 -7.36 9.20 3.75
N ALA A 283 -8.08 10.31 3.93
CA ALA A 283 -9.37 10.53 3.29
C ALA A 283 -9.26 10.73 1.77
N ARG A 284 -10.30 10.35 1.03
CA ARG A 284 -10.38 10.63 -0.41
C ARG A 284 -10.49 12.14 -0.65
N THR A 285 -9.65 12.68 -1.54
CA THR A 285 -9.67 14.10 -1.91
C THR A 285 -9.17 14.30 -3.34
N VAL A 286 -9.69 15.33 -4.02
CA VAL A 286 -9.23 15.76 -5.36
C VAL A 286 -7.85 16.43 -5.33
N ARG A 287 -7.38 16.83 -4.13
CA ARG A 287 -6.11 17.53 -3.96
C ARG A 287 -4.88 16.67 -4.26
N PHE A 288 -4.94 15.35 -4.08
CA PHE A 288 -3.79 14.48 -4.39
C PHE A 288 -3.47 14.45 -5.89
N PRO A 289 -4.44 14.24 -6.80
CA PRO A 289 -4.20 14.45 -8.22
C PRO A 289 -3.62 15.83 -8.57
N GLU A 290 -4.12 16.89 -7.95
CA GLU A 290 -3.63 18.27 -8.17
C GLU A 290 -2.15 18.42 -7.75
N THR A 291 -1.75 17.80 -6.63
CA THR A 291 -0.34 17.80 -6.17
C THR A 291 0.60 17.10 -7.13
N THR A 292 0.18 15.98 -7.74
CA THR A 292 0.98 15.28 -8.76
C THR A 292 1.21 16.15 -9.99
N VAL A 293 0.21 16.91 -10.43
CA VAL A 293 0.35 17.85 -11.55
C VAL A 293 1.28 19.00 -11.19
N ALA A 294 1.23 19.48 -9.96
CA ALA A 294 2.09 20.55 -9.47
C ALA A 294 3.55 20.10 -9.23
N GLY A 295 3.79 18.79 -9.07
CA GLY A 295 5.12 18.23 -8.79
C GLY A 295 5.61 18.53 -7.38
N GLU A 296 4.70 18.75 -6.42
CA GLU A 296 5.04 19.04 -5.03
C GLU A 296 4.12 18.32 -4.03
N PRO A 297 4.59 17.98 -2.81
CA PRO A 297 3.76 17.29 -1.81
C PRO A 297 2.56 18.12 -1.33
N ILE A 298 1.54 17.45 -0.80
CA ILE A 298 0.35 18.10 -0.24
C ILE A 298 0.70 19.02 0.95
N THR A 299 1.80 18.73 1.66
CA THR A 299 2.24 19.50 2.82
C THR A 299 2.73 20.89 2.43
N SER A 300 3.28 21.09 1.23
CA SER A 300 3.64 22.41 0.67
C SER A 300 2.52 23.01 -0.19
N TRP A 301 1.88 22.20 -1.02
CA TRP A 301 0.85 22.64 -1.97
C TRP A 301 -0.46 23.07 -1.28
N ALA A 302 -0.91 22.29 -0.29
CA ALA A 302 -2.11 22.58 0.51
C ALA A 302 -1.88 22.30 2.01
N PRO A 303 -1.03 23.09 2.70
CA PRO A 303 -0.55 22.83 4.06
C PRO A 303 -1.66 22.75 5.11
N GLN A 304 -2.76 23.47 4.91
CA GLN A 304 -3.91 23.49 5.83
C GLN A 304 -4.98 22.44 5.48
N SER A 305 -4.71 21.56 4.51
CA SER A 305 -5.66 20.52 4.10
C SER A 305 -5.77 19.39 5.13
N PRO A 306 -6.94 18.72 5.22
CA PRO A 306 -7.07 17.50 6.00
C PRO A 306 -6.07 16.41 5.59
N GLY A 307 -5.71 16.32 4.31
CA GLY A 307 -4.71 15.36 3.81
C GLY A 307 -3.30 15.67 4.30
N ALA A 308 -2.91 16.94 4.33
CA ALA A 308 -1.62 17.36 4.90
C ALA A 308 -1.55 17.10 6.41
N ALA A 309 -2.63 17.40 7.14
CA ALA A 309 -2.72 17.08 8.56
C ALA A 309 -2.60 15.56 8.80
N ALA A 310 -3.32 14.74 8.02
CA ALA A 310 -3.25 13.29 8.13
C ALA A 310 -1.84 12.74 7.87
N TYR A 311 -1.10 13.22 6.86
CA TYR A 311 0.28 12.75 6.66
C TYR A 311 1.25 13.20 7.77
N ARG A 312 1.03 14.36 8.41
CA ARG A 312 1.79 14.77 9.60
C ARG A 312 1.50 13.87 10.81
N ASP A 313 0.24 13.48 10.99
CA ASP A 313 -0.15 12.53 12.04
C ASP A 313 0.45 11.13 11.76
N LEU A 314 0.40 10.68 10.51
CA LEU A 314 1.03 9.43 10.10
C LEU A 314 2.55 9.45 10.35
N ALA A 315 3.23 10.56 10.02
CA ALA A 315 4.66 10.69 10.26
C ALA A 315 4.98 10.59 11.76
N ARG A 316 4.19 11.22 12.63
CA ARG A 316 4.33 11.09 14.08
C ARG A 316 4.07 9.66 14.57
N GLU A 317 3.07 8.96 14.03
CA GLU A 317 2.84 7.54 14.32
C GLU A 317 4.02 6.64 13.90
N VAL A 318 4.59 6.87 12.72
CA VAL A 318 5.75 6.10 12.23
C VAL A 318 6.98 6.34 13.11
N LEU A 319 7.19 7.57 13.58
CA LEU A 319 8.26 7.89 14.54
C LEU A 319 8.01 7.20 15.88
N ALA A 320 6.78 7.25 16.41
CA ALA A 320 6.43 6.65 17.69
C ALA A 320 6.49 5.10 17.69
N ARG A 321 6.45 4.45 16.53
CA ARG A 321 6.66 3.00 16.37
C ARG A 321 8.13 2.61 16.16
N ALA A 322 9.01 3.59 15.92
CA ALA A 322 10.44 3.38 15.72
C ALA A 322 11.23 3.37 17.04
N ASP A 323 10.74 4.13 18.01
CA ASP A 323 11.28 4.28 19.38
C ASP A 323 10.75 3.16 20.31
#